data_AF-A0A2A4JAW1-F1
#
_entry.id   AF-A0A2A4JAW1-F1
#
_cell.length_a   1.000
_cell.length_b   1.000
_cell.length_c   1.000
_cell.angle_alpha   90.00
_cell.angle_beta   90.00
_cell.angle_gamma   90.00
#
_symmetry.space_group_name_H-M   'P 1'
#
loop_
_entity.id
_entity.type
_entity.pdbx_description
1 polymer ?
#
loop_
_entity_poly.entity_id
_entity_poly.type
_entity_poly.pdbx_seq_one_letter_code
_entity_poly.pdbx_strand_id
1 'polypeptide(L)'
;MHISVKELWEAWLRSEVHNWTVEQTVEWLSQSVDLPQYKTLFLQHKVTGATLPRLAVNNMQYLSNVLGIKDPIHKQKLALKAMDVVLFGPPKGSRWKDWLLASLLLLAVVGGWAALRAGRASRHQVQRMLRDMEQLRKAEMALNDMQKELEKARLEQENVTTEKKNLEKKLREA
;
A
#
# COMPACT_ATOMS: atom_id res chain seq x y z
N MET A 1 10.84 32.15 25.59
CA MET A 1 11.36 32.26 24.21
C MET A 1 10.61 33.40 23.55
N HIS A 2 11.22 34.59 23.47
CA HIS A 2 10.58 35.74 22.84
C HIS A 2 10.96 35.72 21.37
N ILE A 3 9.98 35.56 20.49
CA ILE A 3 10.21 35.68 19.05
C ILE A 3 10.14 37.17 18.73
N SER A 4 11.26 37.76 18.30
CA SER A 4 11.28 39.17 17.91
C SER A 4 10.74 39.37 16.49
N VAL A 5 10.25 40.57 16.19
CA VAL A 5 9.82 40.92 14.82
C VAL A 5 10.97 40.78 13.81
N LYS A 6 12.20 41.07 14.23
CA LYS A 6 13.39 40.89 13.41
C LYS A 6 13.64 39.43 13.08
N GLU A 7 13.50 38.54 14.06
CA GLU A 7 13.64 37.09 13.84
C GLU A 7 12.58 36.55 12.88
N LEU A 8 11.33 37.00 12.98
CA LEU A 8 10.28 36.63 12.03
C LEU A 8 10.59 37.14 10.62
N TRP A 9 11.10 38.35 10.49
CA TRP A 9 11.48 38.93 9.21
C TRP A 9 12.66 38.17 8.57
N GLU A 10 13.67 37.81 9.35
CA GLU A 10 14.81 37.02 8.89
C GLU A 10 14.41 35.58 8.54
N ALA A 11 13.53 34.96 9.33
CA ALA A 11 12.98 33.64 9.05
C ALA A 11 12.16 33.65 7.75
N TRP A 12 11.34 34.69 7.56
CA TRP A 12 10.58 34.91 6.33
C TRP A 12 11.48 35.06 5.10
N LEU A 13 12.51 35.92 5.18
CA LEU A 13 13.46 36.14 4.08
C LEU A 13 14.21 34.87 3.68
N ARG A 14 14.49 33.98 4.63
CA ARG A 14 15.13 32.68 4.38
C ARG A 14 14.16 31.60 3.92
N SER A 15 12.85 31.81 4.03
CA SER A 15 11.84 30.83 3.67
C SER A 15 11.72 30.67 2.15
N GLU A 16 11.42 29.45 1.69
CA GLU A 16 11.15 29.17 0.28
C GLU A 16 9.96 29.98 -0.26
N VAL A 17 9.02 30.32 0.64
CA VAL A 17 7.81 31.06 0.32
C VAL A 17 8.12 32.46 -0.20
N HIS A 18 9.12 33.14 0.36
CA HIS A 18 9.51 34.47 -0.10
C HIS A 18 9.85 34.47 -1.60
N ASN A 19 10.48 33.39 -2.07
CA ASN A 19 10.94 33.23 -3.45
C ASN A 19 9.89 32.64 -4.38
N TRP A 20 8.63 32.53 -3.95
CA TRP A 20 7.57 31.99 -4.81
C TRP A 20 7.28 32.88 -6.01
N THR A 21 7.19 32.23 -7.17
CA THR A 21 6.71 32.86 -8.39
C THR A 21 5.20 33.10 -8.33
N VAL A 22 4.69 33.86 -9.30
CA VAL A 22 3.26 34.12 -9.41
C VAL A 22 2.50 32.80 -9.61
N GLU A 23 3.03 31.90 -10.42
CA GLU A 23 2.44 30.59 -10.71
C GLU A 23 2.33 29.74 -9.44
N GLN A 24 3.38 29.71 -8.61
CA GLN A 24 3.38 28.98 -7.34
C GLN A 24 2.37 29.58 -6.35
N THR A 25 2.26 30.91 -6.32
CA THR A 25 1.28 31.62 -5.47
C THR A 25 -0.16 31.34 -5.92
N VAL A 26 -0.39 31.23 -7.23
CA VAL A 26 -1.69 30.86 -7.82
C VAL A 26 -2.03 29.39 -7.57
N GLU A 27 -1.04 28.50 -7.63
CA GLU A 27 -1.20 27.08 -7.26
C GLU A 27 -1.58 26.96 -5.78
N TRP A 28 -0.88 27.67 -4.90
CA TRP A 28 -1.20 27.75 -3.47
C TRP A 28 -2.63 28.24 -3.22
N LEU A 29 -3.04 29.34 -3.86
CA LEU A 29 -4.39 29.89 -3.77
C LEU A 29 -5.45 28.84 -4.15
N SER A 30 -5.13 28.00 -5.13
CA SER A 30 -6.05 26.97 -5.64
C SER A 30 -6.11 25.75 -4.73
N GLN A 31 -4.95 25.23 -4.30
CA GLN A 31 -4.83 23.94 -3.61
C GLN A 31 -4.90 24.05 -2.09
N SER A 32 -4.48 25.18 -1.52
CA SER A 32 -4.37 25.35 -0.06
C SER A 32 -5.38 26.32 0.52
N VAL A 33 -5.82 27.30 -0.29
CA VAL A 33 -6.84 28.29 0.10
C VAL A 33 -8.21 27.94 -0.48
N ASP A 34 -8.28 27.03 -1.45
CA ASP A 34 -9.50 26.64 -2.18
C ASP A 34 -10.25 27.83 -2.81
N LEU A 35 -9.52 28.82 -3.32
CA LEU A 35 -10.11 29.99 -4.00
C LEU A 35 -9.66 30.10 -5.46
N PRO A 36 -9.97 29.11 -6.30
CA PRO A 36 -9.55 29.09 -7.71
C PRO A 36 -10.20 30.21 -8.53
N GLN A 37 -11.27 30.86 -8.06
CA GLN A 37 -11.90 31.97 -8.77
C GLN A 37 -11.03 33.23 -8.86
N TYR A 38 -10.05 33.39 -7.96
CA TYR A 38 -9.22 34.60 -7.90
C TYR A 38 -7.85 34.43 -8.59
N LYS A 39 -7.62 33.32 -9.30
CA LYS A 39 -6.35 33.06 -10.00
C LYS A 39 -6.01 34.16 -11.01
N THR A 40 -6.98 34.60 -11.79
CA THR A 40 -6.80 35.63 -12.82
C THR A 40 -6.38 36.96 -12.22
N LEU A 41 -6.94 37.33 -11.06
CA LEU A 41 -6.55 38.52 -10.32
C LEU A 41 -5.12 38.43 -9.78
N PHE A 42 -4.74 37.27 -9.24
CA PHE A 42 -3.37 37.06 -8.76
C PHE A 42 -2.34 37.14 -9.90
N LEU A 43 -2.69 36.62 -11.08
CA LEU A 43 -1.87 36.73 -12.29
C LEU A 43 -1.79 38.19 -12.78
N GLN A 44 -2.93 38.87 -12.89
CA GLN A 44 -3.01 40.26 -13.36
C GLN A 44 -2.24 41.22 -12.46
N HIS A 45 -2.34 41.05 -11.14
CA HIS A 45 -1.62 41.85 -10.14
C HIS A 45 -0.20 41.34 -9.85
N LYS A 46 0.26 40.29 -10.56
CA LYS A 46 1.59 39.67 -10.39
C LYS A 46 1.94 39.41 -8.92
N VAL A 47 1.00 38.82 -8.19
CA VAL A 47 1.16 38.54 -6.75
C VAL A 47 2.20 37.44 -6.59
N THR A 48 3.35 37.80 -6.03
CA THR A 48 4.46 36.88 -5.72
C THR A 48 4.52 36.55 -4.23
N GLY A 49 5.35 35.57 -3.88
CA GLY A 49 5.63 35.18 -2.49
C GLY A 49 5.99 36.36 -1.59
N ALA A 50 6.85 37.26 -2.05
CA ALA A 50 7.27 38.47 -1.32
C ALA A 50 6.11 39.41 -0.91
N THR A 51 4.96 39.32 -1.58
CA THR A 51 3.76 40.14 -1.28
C THR A 51 2.77 39.46 -0.33
N LEU A 52 2.96 38.16 -0.01
CA LEU A 52 2.10 37.40 0.90
C LEU A 52 1.98 38.02 2.31
N PRO A 53 3.04 38.59 2.93
CA PRO A 53 2.90 39.25 4.22
C PRO A 53 1.90 40.42 4.18
N ARG A 54 1.75 41.09 3.03
CA ARG A 54 0.76 42.17 2.84
C ARG A 54 -0.67 41.64 2.77
N LEU A 55 -0.86 40.39 2.33
CA LEU A 55 -2.15 39.71 2.30
C LEU A 55 -2.57 39.22 3.70
N ALA A 56 -1.61 38.92 4.56
CA ALA A 56 -1.82 38.46 5.92
C ALA A 56 -2.22 39.59 6.91
N VAL A 57 -2.13 40.86 6.49
CA VAL A 57 -2.42 42.02 7.36
C VAL A 57 -3.93 42.15 7.57
N ASN A 58 -4.31 42.45 8.82
CA ASN A 58 -5.71 42.61 9.22
C ASN A 58 -6.44 43.77 8.52
N ASN A 59 -5.69 44.77 8.05
CA ASN A 59 -6.20 45.87 7.24
C ASN A 59 -6.40 45.40 5.78
N MET A 60 -7.54 44.74 5.53
CA MET A 60 -7.95 44.13 4.26
C MET A 60 -8.08 45.10 3.06
N GLN A 61 -7.56 46.32 3.17
CA GLN A 61 -7.53 47.33 2.11
C GLN A 61 -6.83 46.83 0.85
N TYR A 62 -5.72 46.08 0.96
CA TYR A 62 -5.06 45.53 -0.23
C TYR A 62 -5.96 44.52 -0.96
N LEU A 63 -6.61 43.62 -0.20
CA LEU A 63 -7.53 42.62 -0.76
C LEU A 63 -8.75 43.26 -1.43
N SER A 64 -9.25 44.36 -0.86
CA SER A 64 -10.44 45.05 -1.35
C SER A 64 -10.16 46.02 -2.49
N ASN A 65 -9.13 46.86 -2.36
CA ASN A 65 -8.85 47.97 -3.26
C ASN A 65 -7.93 47.57 -4.42
N VAL A 66 -7.00 46.63 -4.19
CA VAL A 66 -6.05 46.17 -5.23
C VAL A 66 -6.59 44.92 -5.89
N LEU A 67 -6.90 43.88 -5.11
CA LEU A 67 -7.36 42.60 -5.65
C LEU A 67 -8.87 42.55 -5.96
N GLY A 68 -9.65 43.56 -5.55
CA GLY A 68 -11.09 43.63 -5.87
C GLY A 68 -11.96 42.55 -5.23
N ILE A 69 -11.44 41.80 -4.25
CA ILE A 69 -12.20 40.78 -3.53
C ILE A 69 -13.21 41.51 -2.64
N LYS A 70 -14.51 41.27 -2.81
CA LYS A 70 -15.57 41.94 -2.01
C LYS A 70 -16.01 41.10 -0.82
N ASP A 71 -16.00 39.78 -0.96
CA ASP A 71 -16.51 38.85 0.06
C ASP A 71 -15.64 38.84 1.32
N PRO A 72 -16.21 39.19 2.51
CA PRO A 72 -15.45 39.24 3.76
C PRO A 72 -14.91 37.87 4.18
N ILE A 73 -15.64 36.79 3.90
CA ILE A 73 -15.24 35.41 4.23
C ILE A 73 -13.99 35.02 3.44
N HIS A 74 -13.94 35.30 2.13
CA HIS A 74 -12.79 34.99 1.30
C HIS A 74 -11.56 35.80 1.71
N LYS A 75 -11.76 37.07 2.09
CA LYS A 75 -10.68 37.91 2.63
C LYS A 75 -10.10 37.32 3.92
N GLN A 76 -10.94 36.90 4.86
CA GLN A 76 -10.50 36.32 6.13
C GLN A 76 -9.78 34.99 5.89
N LYS A 77 -10.34 34.10 5.06
CA LYS A 77 -9.72 32.81 4.72
C LYS A 77 -8.34 33.01 4.09
N LEU A 78 -8.23 33.94 3.15
CA LEU A 78 -6.98 34.27 2.48
C LEU A 78 -5.94 34.87 3.45
N ALA A 79 -6.35 35.81 4.31
CA ALA A 79 -5.46 36.43 5.29
C ALA A 79 -4.93 35.41 6.31
N LEU A 80 -5.80 34.52 6.81
CA LEU A 80 -5.41 33.43 7.71
C LEU A 80 -4.42 32.47 7.04
N LYS A 81 -4.72 32.01 5.82
CA LYS A 81 -3.81 31.11 5.10
C LYS A 81 -2.50 31.78 4.72
N ALA A 82 -2.52 33.06 4.35
CA ALA A 82 -1.30 33.82 4.07
C ALA A 82 -0.43 33.94 5.33
N MET A 83 -1.05 34.18 6.49
CA MET A 83 -0.36 34.20 7.77
C MET A 83 0.27 32.84 8.09
N ASP A 84 -0.47 31.74 7.93
CA ASP A 84 0.06 30.39 8.13
C ASP A 84 1.29 30.13 7.27
N VAL A 85 1.21 30.51 5.99
CA VAL A 85 2.30 30.28 5.04
C VAL A 85 3.52 31.18 5.31
N VAL A 86 3.31 32.42 5.75
CA VAL A 86 4.39 33.33 6.15
C VAL A 86 5.09 32.86 7.43
N LEU A 87 4.34 32.32 8.39
CA LEU A 87 4.87 31.89 9.68
C LEU A 87 5.47 30.47 9.64
N PHE A 88 4.87 29.56 8.87
CA PHE A 88 5.19 28.13 8.90
C PHE A 88 5.76 27.59 7.57
N GLY A 89 5.79 28.39 6.51
CA GLY A 89 6.35 28.00 5.23
C GLY A 89 5.34 27.34 4.27
N PRO A 90 5.82 26.69 3.19
CA PRO A 90 4.97 26.05 2.20
C PRO A 90 4.06 25.01 2.85
N PRO A 91 2.76 24.97 2.49
CA PRO A 91 1.93 23.85 2.90
C PRO A 91 2.55 22.57 2.30
N LYS A 92 2.82 21.59 3.17
CA LYS A 92 3.34 20.27 2.75
C LYS A 92 2.28 19.59 1.88
N GLY A 93 2.38 19.81 0.57
CA GLY A 93 1.37 19.39 -0.41
C GLY A 93 1.21 17.87 -0.46
N SER A 94 0.03 17.45 -0.98
CA SER A 94 -0.38 16.05 -1.11
C SER A 94 0.56 15.17 -1.94
N ARG A 95 1.54 15.75 -2.66
CA ARG A 95 2.40 14.99 -3.60
C ARG A 95 3.01 13.75 -2.97
N TRP A 96 3.47 13.81 -1.72
CA TRP A 96 4.02 12.64 -1.03
C TRP A 96 2.94 11.58 -0.73
N LYS A 97 1.71 12.01 -0.40
CA LYS A 97 0.54 11.13 -0.22
C LYS A 97 0.14 10.50 -1.54
N ASP A 98 0.20 11.27 -2.64
CA ASP A 98 -0.14 10.79 -3.97
C ASP A 98 0.89 9.77 -4.48
N TRP A 99 2.18 9.98 -4.20
CA TRP A 99 3.25 8.99 -4.44
C TRP A 99 3.06 7.71 -3.60
N LEU A 100 2.66 7.84 -2.34
CA LEU A 100 2.35 6.71 -1.47
C LEU A 100 1.11 5.93 -1.96
N LEU A 101 0.07 6.63 -2.41
CA LEU A 101 -1.12 6.03 -3.00
C LEU A 101 -0.78 5.31 -4.30
N ALA A 102 0.04 5.91 -5.16
CA ALA A 102 0.48 5.31 -6.41
C ALA A 102 1.29 4.03 -6.19
N SER A 103 2.18 4.00 -5.19
CA SER A 103 2.97 2.79 -4.88
C SER A 103 2.09 1.65 -4.36
N LEU A 104 1.08 1.96 -3.54
CA LEU A 104 0.11 0.98 -3.06
C LEU A 104 -0.72 0.39 -4.21
N LEU A 105 -1.15 1.24 -5.14
CA LEU A 105 -1.91 0.84 -6.33
C LEU A 105 -1.07 -0.07 -7.26
N LEU A 106 0.22 0.26 -7.44
CA LEU A 106 1.15 -0.56 -8.21
C LEU A 106 1.34 -1.94 -7.58
N LEU A 107 1.52 -2.02 -6.26
CA LEU A 107 1.60 -3.30 -5.53
C LEU A 107 0.33 -4.14 -5.71
N ALA A 108 -0.85 -3.51 -5.65
CA ALA A 108 -2.12 -4.19 -5.87
C ALA A 108 -2.25 -4.74 -7.31
N VAL A 109 -1.82 -3.98 -8.32
CA VAL A 109 -1.83 -4.41 -9.73
C VAL A 109 -0.84 -5.55 -9.97
N VAL A 110 0.38 -5.45 -9.43
CA VAL A 110 1.39 -6.52 -9.53
C VAL A 110 0.91 -7.78 -8.83
N GLY A 111 0.35 -7.66 -7.63
CA GLY A 111 -0.25 -8.77 -6.88
C GLY A 111 -1.41 -9.42 -7.64
N GLY A 112 -2.31 -8.60 -8.20
CA GLY A 112 -3.43 -9.08 -9.01
C GLY A 112 -2.96 -9.81 -10.28
N TRP A 113 -1.98 -9.27 -11.00
CA TRP A 113 -1.41 -9.92 -12.18
C TRP A 113 -0.71 -11.24 -11.83
N ALA A 114 0.08 -11.27 -10.76
CA ALA A 114 0.76 -12.47 -10.28
C ALA A 114 -0.25 -13.54 -9.84
N ALA A 115 -1.32 -13.18 -9.14
CA ALA A 115 -2.39 -14.09 -8.74
C ALA A 115 -3.14 -14.66 -9.96
N LEU A 116 -3.44 -13.85 -10.98
CA LEU A 116 -4.07 -14.32 -12.22
C LEU A 116 -3.13 -15.21 -13.04
N ARG A 117 -1.83 -14.89 -13.08
CA ARG A 117 -0.80 -15.71 -13.75
C ARG A 117 -0.61 -17.05 -13.03
N ALA A 118 -0.52 -17.03 -11.70
CA ALA A 118 -0.46 -18.22 -10.86
C ALA A 118 -1.75 -19.04 -11.00
N GLY A 119 -2.92 -18.41 -11.06
CA GLY A 119 -4.21 -19.08 -11.28
C GLY A 119 -4.31 -19.78 -12.64
N ARG A 120 -3.73 -19.18 -13.70
CA ARG A 120 -3.63 -19.83 -15.02
C ARG A 120 -2.57 -20.95 -15.04
N ALA A 121 -1.42 -20.77 -14.40
CA ALA A 121 -0.36 -21.78 -14.32
C ALA A 121 -0.72 -22.95 -13.40
N SER A 122 -1.47 -22.69 -12.32
CA SER A 122 -1.85 -23.64 -11.27
C SER A 122 -2.66 -24.82 -11.80
N ARG A 123 -3.49 -24.62 -12.83
CA ARG A 123 -4.29 -25.71 -13.43
C ARG A 123 -3.43 -26.91 -13.87
N HIS A 124 -2.22 -26.67 -14.35
CA HIS A 124 -1.30 -27.75 -14.74
C HIS A 124 -0.65 -28.43 -13.53
N GLN A 125 -0.30 -27.68 -12.48
CA GLN A 125 0.26 -28.25 -11.25
C GLN A 125 -0.77 -29.05 -10.46
N VAL A 126 -2.03 -28.60 -10.41
CA VAL A 126 -3.13 -29.31 -9.77
C VAL A 126 -3.41 -30.65 -10.46
N GLN A 127 -3.41 -30.68 -11.81
CA GLN A 127 -3.56 -31.93 -12.55
C GLN A 127 -2.36 -32.89 -12.39
N ARG A 128 -1.17 -32.36 -12.10
CA ARG A 128 0.00 -33.19 -11.79
C ARG A 128 -0.10 -33.78 -10.38
N MET A 129 -0.47 -32.97 -9.39
CA MET A 129 -0.75 -33.42 -8.02
C MET A 129 -1.84 -34.50 -7.92
N LEU A 130 -2.90 -34.40 -8.72
CA LEU A 130 -3.96 -35.42 -8.74
C LEU A 130 -3.45 -36.78 -9.26
N ARG A 131 -2.58 -36.77 -10.28
CA ARG A 131 -1.97 -37.99 -10.81
C ARG A 131 -1.00 -38.62 -9.83
N ASP A 132 -0.21 -37.81 -9.14
CA ASP A 132 0.76 -38.29 -8.15
C ASP A 132 0.03 -38.92 -6.94
N MET A 133 -1.10 -38.36 -6.51
CA MET A 133 -1.97 -38.95 -5.48
C MET A 133 -2.55 -40.30 -5.89
N GLU A 134 -2.96 -40.44 -7.14
CA GLU A 134 -3.51 -41.69 -7.66
C GLU A 134 -2.44 -42.79 -7.77
N GLN A 135 -1.21 -42.43 -8.12
CA GLN A 135 -0.07 -43.35 -8.12
C GLN A 135 0.33 -43.78 -6.71
N LEU A 136 0.40 -42.86 -5.76
CA LEU A 136 0.68 -43.17 -4.35
C LEU A 136 -0.35 -44.12 -3.76
N ARG A 137 -1.64 -43.89 -4.02
CA ARG A 137 -2.73 -44.75 -3.55
C ARG A 137 -2.63 -46.18 -4.14
N LYS A 138 -2.18 -46.33 -5.39
CA LYS A 138 -1.93 -47.65 -5.99
C LYS A 138 -0.74 -48.35 -5.35
N ALA A 139 0.35 -47.63 -5.09
CA ALA A 139 1.50 -48.18 -4.39
C ALA A 139 1.13 -48.65 -2.97
N GLU A 140 0.32 -47.87 -2.25
CA GLU A 140 -0.19 -48.23 -0.93
C GLU A 140 -1.07 -49.50 -0.97
N MET A 141 -1.96 -49.61 -1.96
CA MET A 141 -2.76 -50.83 -2.16
C MET A 141 -1.89 -52.05 -2.48
N ALA A 142 -0.89 -51.92 -3.35
CA ALA A 142 0.02 -53.01 -3.69
C ALA A 142 0.85 -53.46 -2.48
N LEU A 143 1.29 -52.51 -1.66
CA LEU A 143 2.05 -52.80 -0.45
C LEU A 143 1.21 -53.56 0.59
N ASN A 144 -0.06 -53.17 0.74
CA ASN A 144 -1.02 -53.86 1.62
C ASN A 144 -1.34 -55.27 1.13
N ASP A 145 -1.45 -55.47 -0.19
CA ASP A 145 -1.70 -56.79 -0.78
C ASP A 145 -0.52 -57.75 -0.57
N MET A 146 0.71 -57.27 -0.77
CA MET A 146 1.93 -58.03 -0.48
C MET A 146 2.05 -58.41 1.00
N GLN A 147 1.65 -57.52 1.91
CA GLN A 147 1.62 -57.84 3.34
C GLN A 147 0.62 -58.97 3.65
N LYS A 148 -0.57 -58.95 3.04
CA LYS A 148 -1.56 -60.03 3.19
C LYS A 148 -1.06 -61.35 2.63
N GLU A 149 -0.36 -61.34 1.51
CA GLU A 149 0.20 -62.55 0.91
C GLU A 149 1.31 -63.13 1.79
N LEU A 150 2.18 -62.29 2.36
CA LEU A 150 3.19 -62.70 3.34
C LEU A 150 2.57 -63.30 4.61
N GLU A 151 1.50 -62.71 5.14
CA GLU A 151 0.77 -63.27 6.28
C GLU A 151 0.16 -64.64 5.96
N LYS A 152 -0.44 -64.79 4.78
CA LYS A 152 -0.98 -66.10 4.34
C LYS A 152 0.12 -67.15 4.20
N ALA A 153 1.24 -66.82 3.55
CA ALA A 153 2.37 -67.73 3.39
C ALA A 153 2.96 -68.13 4.76
N ARG A 154 3.03 -67.20 5.72
CA ARG A 154 3.43 -67.49 7.11
C ARG A 154 2.48 -68.47 7.79
N LEU A 155 1.16 -68.24 7.70
CA LEU A 155 0.15 -69.13 8.28
C LEU A 155 0.17 -70.53 7.67
N GLU A 156 0.34 -70.64 6.35
CA GLU A 156 0.47 -71.93 5.67
C GLU A 156 1.74 -72.67 6.12
N GLN A 157 2.85 -71.95 6.28
CA GLN A 157 4.09 -72.54 6.79
C GLN A 157 3.94 -73.03 8.24
N GLU A 158 3.25 -72.28 9.11
CA GLU A 158 2.92 -72.70 10.48
C GLU A 158 1.99 -73.93 10.50
N ASN A 159 0.98 -73.97 9.64
CA ASN A 159 0.09 -75.14 9.52
C ASN A 159 0.85 -76.38 9.04
N VAL A 160 1.68 -76.26 7.99
CA VAL A 160 2.47 -77.40 7.49
C VAL A 160 3.48 -77.88 8.53
N THR A 161 4.12 -76.98 9.27
CA THR A 161 5.05 -77.37 10.35
C THR A 161 4.36 -78.01 11.55
N THR A 162 3.16 -77.55 11.91
CA THR A 162 2.37 -78.17 12.99
C THR A 162 1.81 -79.54 12.58
N GLU A 163 1.34 -79.70 11.34
CA GLU A 163 0.93 -80.99 10.79
C GLU A 163 2.10 -81.99 10.74
N LYS A 164 3.28 -81.57 10.27
CA LYS A 164 4.49 -82.41 10.30
C LYS A 164 4.82 -82.88 11.71
N LYS A 165 4.82 -81.98 12.70
CA LYS A 165 5.05 -82.35 14.11
C LYS A 165 4.00 -83.32 14.64
N ASN A 166 2.74 -83.16 14.25
CA ASN A 166 1.65 -84.03 14.68
C ASN A 166 1.77 -85.43 14.04
N LEU A 167 2.11 -85.50 12.75
CA LEU A 167 2.38 -86.75 12.04
C LEU A 167 3.61 -87.48 12.61
N GLU A 168 4.69 -86.76 12.92
CA GLU A 168 5.87 -87.35 13.58
C GLU A 168 5.55 -87.93 14.96
N LYS A 169 4.68 -87.27 15.74
CA LYS A 169 4.22 -87.82 17.02
C LYS A 169 3.42 -89.11 16.82
N LYS A 170 2.46 -89.12 15.89
CA LYS A 170 1.66 -90.32 15.57
C LYS A 170 2.54 -91.48 15.08
N LEU A 171 3.63 -91.21 14.36
CA LEU A 171 4.56 -92.24 13.88
C LEU A 171 5.45 -92.81 15.01
N ARG A 172 5.69 -92.05 16.08
CA ARG A 172 6.47 -92.52 17.25
C ARG A 172 5.65 -93.28 18.28
N GLU A 173 4.33 -93.12 18.25
CA GLU A 173 3.38 -93.77 19.17
C GLU A 173 2.82 -95.10 18.63
N ALA A 174 3.22 -95.51 17.42
CA ALA A 174 2.90 -96.79 16.78
C ALA A 174 4.13 -97.71 16.75
#